data_AF-A0A806CKK0-F1
#
_entry.id   AF-A0A806CKK0-F1
#
_cell.length_a   1.000
_cell.length_b   1.000
_cell.length_c   1.000
_cell.angle_alpha   90.00
_cell.angle_beta   90.00
_cell.angle_gamma   90.00
#
_symmetry.space_group_name_H-M   'P 1'
#
loop_
_entity.id
_entity.type
_entity.pdbx_description
1 polymer ?
#
loop_
_entity_poly.entity_id
_entity_poly.type
_entity_poly.pdbx_seq_one_letter_code
_entity_poly.pdbx_strand_id
1 'polypeptide(L)'
;MLISKIKQNNRSLLGEIQRWGCYFLCLHYYTSVFKNIEFNAFGINVAYRRFLGLGYIKSNCFIKNPCMILNYYGIRTSVRYESFGYFAAANEFEISEVKITGVNGSHFIATKEQEILYDSLDLRARGKIFKVTSKRIFKPK
;
A
#
# COMPACT_ATOMS: atom_id res chain seq x y z
N MET A 1 -18.51 4.41 -0.05
CA MET A 1 -17.75 5.65 -0.36
C MET A 1 -16.86 5.37 -1.56
N LEU A 2 -16.95 6.16 -2.63
CA LEU A 2 -16.03 6.03 -3.77
C LEU A 2 -14.68 6.62 -3.35
N ILE A 3 -13.72 5.77 -2.96
CA ILE A 3 -12.39 6.24 -2.60
C ILE A 3 -11.68 6.67 -3.89
N SER A 4 -11.33 7.96 -3.99
CA SER A 4 -10.50 8.48 -5.08
C SER A 4 -9.21 7.67 -5.17
N LYS A 5 -9.00 6.96 -6.28
CA LYS A 5 -7.80 6.12 -6.47
C LYS A 5 -6.64 7.00 -6.90
N ILE A 6 -5.88 7.51 -5.92
CA ILE A 6 -4.62 8.20 -6.22
C ILE A 6 -3.65 7.23 -6.88
N LYS A 7 -3.10 7.64 -8.02
CA LYS A 7 -2.11 6.86 -8.76
C LYS A 7 -0.71 7.39 -8.49
N GLN A 8 0.30 6.53 -8.64
CA GLN A 8 1.70 6.94 -8.48
C GLN A 8 2.14 7.99 -9.49
N ASN A 9 1.51 8.07 -10.67
CA ASN A 9 1.81 9.12 -11.65
C ASN A 9 1.08 10.44 -11.38
N ASN A 10 0.39 10.59 -10.25
CA ASN A 10 -0.22 11.86 -9.86
C ASN A 10 0.86 12.91 -9.60
N ARG A 11 0.89 13.96 -10.42
CA ARG A 11 1.89 15.05 -10.36
C ARG A 11 1.88 15.84 -9.06
N SER A 12 0.80 15.76 -8.29
CA SER A 12 0.70 16.41 -6.98
C SER A 12 1.40 15.63 -5.87
N LEU A 13 1.81 14.37 -6.10
CA LEU A 13 2.60 13.59 -5.15
C LEU A 13 4.08 14.00 -5.19
N LEU A 14 4.78 13.83 -4.07
CA LEU A 14 6.25 13.97 -4.04
C LEU A 14 6.92 12.92 -4.95
N GLY A 15 8.03 13.31 -5.60
CA GLY A 15 8.69 12.49 -6.61
C GLY A 15 9.14 11.12 -6.10
N GLU A 16 9.51 11.01 -4.83
CA GLU A 16 9.86 9.76 -4.16
C GLU A 16 8.67 8.81 -4.08
N ILE A 17 7.48 9.33 -3.76
CA ILE A 17 6.24 8.56 -3.70
C ILE A 17 5.83 8.13 -5.11
N GLN A 18 5.98 9.00 -6.10
CA GLN A 18 5.70 8.65 -7.48
C GLN A 18 6.57 7.46 -7.94
N ARG A 19 7.86 7.46 -7.60
CA ARG A 19 8.82 6.42 -8.01
C ARG A 19 8.69 5.12 -7.22
N TRP A 20 8.50 5.18 -5.90
CA TRP A 20 8.66 4.02 -5.01
C TRP A 20 7.52 3.82 -4.01
N GLY A 21 6.47 4.64 -4.08
CA GLY A 21 5.43 4.73 -3.04
C GLY A 21 4.34 3.66 -3.07
N CYS A 22 4.39 2.64 -3.94
CA CYS A 22 3.30 1.67 -4.10
C CYS A 22 2.85 1.03 -2.77
N TYR A 23 3.81 0.58 -1.94
CA TYR A 23 3.47 -0.01 -0.64
C TYR A 23 2.90 1.02 0.35
N PHE A 24 3.48 2.22 0.36
CA PHE A 24 3.03 3.32 1.20
C PHE A 24 1.61 3.77 0.86
N LEU A 25 1.28 3.84 -0.42
CA LEU A 25 -0.05 4.16 -0.90
C LEU A 25 -1.07 3.07 -0.54
N CYS A 26 -0.68 1.78 -0.58
CA CYS A 26 -1.55 0.70 -0.12
C CYS A 26 -1.88 0.81 1.38
N LEU A 27 -0.91 1.19 2.22
CA LEU A 27 -1.17 1.45 3.65
C LEU A 27 -2.15 2.62 3.83
N HIS A 28 -1.96 3.70 3.07
CA HIS A 28 -2.85 4.86 3.12
C HIS A 28 -4.26 4.57 2.60
N TYR A 29 -4.39 3.71 1.58
CA TYR A 29 -5.68 3.21 1.12
C TYR A 29 -6.43 2.52 2.27
N TYR A 30 -5.78 1.60 2.98
CA TYR A 30 -6.40 0.94 4.14
C TYR A 30 -6.69 1.92 5.29
N THR A 31 -5.80 2.88 5.56
CA THR A 31 -6.08 3.94 6.54
C THR A 31 -7.34 4.71 6.17
N SER A 32 -7.51 5.08 4.90
CA SER A 32 -8.71 5.77 4.41
C SER A 32 -9.96 4.91 4.61
N VAL A 33 -9.90 3.62 4.26
CA VAL A 33 -11.00 2.66 4.47
C VAL A 33 -11.38 2.56 5.95
N PHE A 34 -10.41 2.36 6.86
CA PHE A 34 -10.69 2.09 8.27
C PHE A 34 -11.04 3.32 9.09
N LYS A 35 -10.49 4.49 8.73
CA LYS A 35 -10.64 5.72 9.52
C LYS A 35 -11.53 6.75 8.86
N ASN A 36 -12.07 6.44 7.68
CA ASN A 36 -12.89 7.34 6.90
C ASN A 36 -12.20 8.69 6.64
N ILE A 37 -10.87 8.64 6.45
CA ILE A 37 -10.03 9.81 6.16
C ILE A 37 -9.92 9.96 4.65
N GLU A 38 -9.89 11.19 4.17
CA GLU A 38 -9.75 11.50 2.75
C GLU A 38 -8.43 10.95 2.17
N PHE A 39 -8.52 10.22 1.06
CA PHE A 39 -7.36 9.71 0.33
C PHE A 39 -6.94 10.70 -0.76
N ASN A 40 -6.27 11.78 -0.35
CA ASN A 40 -5.81 12.86 -1.24
C ASN A 40 -4.27 13.05 -1.24
N ALA A 41 -3.75 13.72 -2.29
CA ALA A 41 -2.31 13.83 -2.50
C ALA A 41 -1.63 14.71 -1.44
N PHE A 42 -2.33 15.74 -0.98
CA PHE A 42 -1.85 16.63 0.08
C PHE A 42 -1.60 15.86 1.39
N GLY A 43 -2.60 15.11 1.86
CA GLY A 43 -2.51 14.30 3.07
C GLY A 43 -1.43 13.22 2.97
N ILE A 44 -1.30 12.58 1.80
CA ILE A 44 -0.24 11.59 1.54
C ILE A 44 1.15 12.23 1.62
N ASN A 45 1.36 13.41 1.02
CA ASN A 45 2.65 14.10 1.06
C ASN A 45 3.02 14.55 2.49
N VAL A 46 2.04 15.08 3.25
CA VAL A 46 2.21 15.46 4.65
C VAL A 46 2.60 14.24 5.49
N ALA A 47 1.90 13.12 5.31
CA ALA A 47 2.19 11.88 6.01
C ALA A 47 3.58 11.33 5.67
N TYR A 48 3.98 11.35 4.39
CA TYR A 48 5.32 10.93 3.97
C TYR A 48 6.42 11.72 4.68
N ARG A 49 6.34 13.06 4.66
CA ARG A 49 7.32 13.92 5.36
C ARG A 49 7.36 13.65 6.86
N ARG A 50 6.19 13.45 7.48
CA ARG A 50 6.10 13.11 8.90
C ARG A 50 6.74 11.78 9.22
N PHE A 51 6.44 10.72 8.46
CA PHE A 51 7.01 9.40 8.69
C PHE A 51 8.49 9.32 8.35
N LEU A 52 8.98 10.19 7.45
CA LEU A 52 10.41 10.38 7.22
C LEU A 52 11.07 10.97 8.48
N GLY A 53 10.51 12.04 9.05
CA GLY A 53 11.01 12.65 10.30
C GLY A 53 10.95 11.72 11.52
N LEU A 54 9.92 10.88 11.61
CA LEU A 54 9.79 9.85 12.66
C LEU A 54 10.66 8.60 12.39
N GLY A 55 11.32 8.52 11.23
CA GLY A 55 12.19 7.41 10.86
C GLY A 55 11.45 6.09 10.53
N TYR A 56 10.14 6.12 10.30
CA TYR A 56 9.32 4.94 9.94
C TYR A 56 9.48 4.53 8.48
N ILE A 57 9.87 5.48 7.63
CA ILE A 57 10.14 5.30 6.20
C ILE A 57 11.50 5.90 5.85
N LYS A 58 12.19 5.34 4.86
CA LYS A 58 13.38 5.93 4.24
C LYS A 58 12.98 6.83 3.06
N SER A 59 13.90 7.68 2.59
CA SER A 59 13.68 8.59 1.45
C SER A 59 13.33 7.89 0.14
N ASN A 60 13.65 6.60 -0.01
CA ASN A 60 13.25 5.78 -1.15
C ASN A 60 11.90 5.06 -0.93
N CYS A 61 11.04 5.56 -0.06
CA CYS A 61 9.78 4.95 0.38
C CYS A 61 9.90 3.55 1.02
N PHE A 62 11.11 3.10 1.38
CA PHE A 62 11.25 1.82 2.10
C PHE A 62 10.64 1.93 3.51
N ILE A 63 9.54 1.21 3.73
CA ILE A 63 8.84 1.16 5.01
C ILE A 63 9.58 0.21 5.95
N LYS A 64 10.08 0.73 7.07
CA LYS A 64 10.77 -0.07 8.08
C LYS A 64 9.80 -0.91 8.90
N ASN A 65 8.67 -0.32 9.29
CA ASN A 65 7.62 -1.01 10.05
C ASN A 65 6.23 -0.48 9.64
N PRO A 66 5.42 -1.26 8.91
CA PRO A 66 4.10 -0.82 8.45
C PRO A 66 3.10 -0.68 9.61
N CYS A 67 3.25 -1.45 10.69
CA CYS A 67 2.37 -1.36 11.85
C CYS A 67 2.55 -0.02 12.59
N MET A 68 3.74 0.58 12.58
CA MET A 68 3.95 1.91 13.18
C MET A 68 3.19 3.01 12.40
N ILE A 69 3.17 2.91 11.07
CA ILE A 69 2.40 3.80 10.21
C ILE A 69 0.90 3.66 10.48
N LEU A 70 0.39 2.43 10.54
CA LEU A 70 -1.03 2.17 10.83
C LEU A 70 -1.42 2.61 12.25
N ASN A 71 -0.56 2.34 13.23
CA ASN A 71 -0.77 2.72 14.62
C ASN A 71 -0.81 4.24 14.82
N TYR A 72 -0.07 5.02 14.02
CA TYR A 72 -0.16 6.48 14.03
C TYR A 72 -1.60 6.98 13.74
N TYR A 73 -2.37 6.23 12.95
CA TYR A 73 -3.79 6.51 12.70
C TYR A 73 -4.73 5.79 13.67
N GLY A 74 -4.20 5.18 14.73
CA GLY A 74 -4.98 4.39 15.70
C GLY A 74 -5.50 3.06 15.13
N ILE A 75 -4.80 2.47 14.15
CA ILE A 75 -5.07 1.13 13.62
C ILE A 75 -4.02 0.18 14.19
N ARG A 76 -4.35 -0.50 15.29
CA ARG A 76 -3.43 -1.44 15.95
C ARG A 76 -3.46 -2.77 15.21
N THR A 77 -2.34 -3.16 14.61
CA THR A 77 -2.24 -4.40 13.85
C THR A 77 -0.95 -5.15 14.16
N SER A 78 -0.95 -6.46 13.95
CA SER A 78 0.25 -7.24 13.64
C SER A 78 0.35 -7.48 12.15
N VAL A 79 1.57 -7.57 11.61
CA VAL A 79 1.83 -7.94 10.22
C VAL A 79 2.61 -9.26 10.19
N ARG A 80 2.28 -10.14 9.25
CA ARG A 80 3.08 -11.32 8.93
C ARG A 80 3.21 -11.50 7.42
N TYR A 81 4.21 -12.25 7.02
CA TYR A 81 4.48 -12.57 5.62
C TYR A 81 3.92 -13.95 5.33
N GLU A 82 3.13 -14.05 4.27
CA GLU A 82 2.50 -15.29 3.84
C GLU A 82 2.79 -15.56 2.36
N SER A 83 2.66 -16.82 1.97
CA SER A 83 2.75 -17.23 0.56
C SER A 83 1.58 -16.65 -0.26
N PHE A 84 1.75 -16.59 -1.58
CA PHE A 84 0.70 -16.11 -2.48
C PHE A 84 -0.61 -16.91 -2.40
N GLY A 85 -0.55 -18.18 -1.95
CA GLY A 85 -1.70 -19.08 -1.83
C GLY A 85 -2.52 -18.87 -0.56
N TYR A 86 -2.06 -18.09 0.40
CA TYR A 86 -2.80 -17.83 1.63
C TYR A 86 -4.02 -16.93 1.36
N PHE A 87 -5.17 -17.26 1.96
CA PHE A 87 -6.38 -16.45 1.92
C PHE A 87 -6.55 -15.72 3.26
N ALA A 88 -6.58 -14.39 3.23
CA ALA A 88 -6.80 -13.56 4.41
C ALA A 88 -8.15 -13.88 5.08
N ALA A 89 -8.13 -14.13 6.39
CA ALA A 89 -9.34 -14.35 7.18
C ALA A 89 -10.28 -13.13 7.12
N ALA A 90 -11.54 -13.29 7.51
CA ALA A 90 -12.54 -12.22 7.43
C ALA A 90 -12.11 -10.94 8.16
N ASN A 91 -11.45 -11.08 9.31
CA ASN A 91 -10.92 -9.97 10.11
C ASN A 91 -9.51 -9.52 9.69
N GLU A 92 -8.95 -10.05 8.60
CA GLU A 92 -7.62 -9.69 8.09
C GLU A 92 -7.73 -8.89 6.79
N PHE A 93 -6.74 -8.04 6.56
CA PHE A 93 -6.54 -7.38 5.28
C PHE A 93 -5.13 -7.65 4.75
N GLU A 94 -4.98 -7.58 3.43
CA GLU A 94 -3.73 -7.99 2.78
C GLU A 94 -3.22 -6.95 1.78
N ILE A 95 -1.89 -6.89 1.69
CA ILE A 95 -1.17 -6.19 0.62
C ILE A 95 -0.31 -7.24 -0.09
N SER A 96 -0.60 -7.46 -1.38
CA SER A 96 0.12 -8.42 -2.21
C SER A 96 1.33 -7.77 -2.85
N GLU A 97 2.46 -8.48 -2.80
CA GLU A 97 3.62 -8.23 -3.64
C GLU A 97 3.40 -8.87 -5.01
N VAL A 98 3.67 -8.13 -6.08
CA VAL A 98 3.57 -8.63 -7.45
C VAL A 98 4.86 -8.39 -8.22
N LYS A 99 5.23 -9.37 -9.03
CA LYS A 99 6.31 -9.25 -10.02
C LYS A 99 5.69 -9.00 -11.39
N ILE A 100 6.05 -7.88 -12.00
CA ILE A 100 5.58 -7.50 -13.34
C ILE A 100 6.54 -8.09 -14.37
N THR A 101 6.01 -8.76 -15.40
CA THR A 101 6.82 -9.37 -16.45
C THR A 101 7.68 -8.32 -17.17
N GLY A 102 8.98 -8.56 -17.27
CA GLY A 102 9.93 -7.67 -17.94
C GLY A 102 10.32 -6.41 -17.16
N VAL A 103 9.91 -6.29 -15.89
CA VAL A 103 10.29 -5.17 -15.01
C VAL A 103 11.12 -5.67 -13.84
N ASN A 104 12.24 -4.99 -13.59
CA ASN A 104 13.07 -5.28 -12.41
C ASN A 104 12.42 -4.71 -11.15
N GLY A 105 12.35 -5.53 -10.10
CA GLY A 105 11.77 -5.18 -8.82
C GLY A 105 10.33 -5.70 -8.64
N SER A 106 9.75 -5.31 -7.51
CA SER A 106 8.40 -5.69 -7.10
C SER A 106 7.49 -4.47 -7.01
N HIS A 107 6.21 -4.69 -7.22
CA HIS A 107 5.14 -3.73 -6.99
C HIS A 107 4.23 -4.22 -5.88
N PHE A 108 3.49 -3.31 -5.23
CA PHE A 108 2.55 -3.67 -4.17
C PHE A 108 1.15 -3.18 -4.51
N ILE A 109 0.16 -4.05 -4.28
CA ILE A 109 -1.26 -3.79 -4.51
C ILE A 109 -2.06 -4.22 -3.28
N ALA A 110 -3.13 -3.50 -2.96
CA ALA A 110 -4.07 -3.93 -1.94
C ALA A 110 -5.05 -4.93 -2.56
N THR A 111 -5.17 -6.10 -1.95
CA THR A 111 -6.04 -7.18 -2.43
C THR A 111 -6.93 -7.69 -1.31
N LYS A 112 -7.99 -8.39 -1.68
CA LYS A 112 -8.81 -9.22 -0.77
C LYS A 112 -9.44 -10.31 -1.62
N GLU A 113 -9.33 -11.56 -1.18
CA GLU A 113 -9.98 -12.70 -1.86
C GLU A 113 -9.66 -12.75 -3.38
N GLN A 114 -8.39 -12.48 -3.73
CA GLN A 114 -7.89 -12.42 -5.12
C GLN A 114 -8.37 -11.22 -5.96
N GLU A 115 -9.25 -10.37 -5.41
CA GLU A 115 -9.65 -9.13 -6.03
C GLU A 115 -8.68 -7.99 -5.72
N ILE A 116 -8.50 -7.11 -6.71
CA ILE A 116 -7.65 -5.92 -6.58
C ILE A 116 -8.52 -4.77 -6.07
N LEU A 117 -8.29 -4.40 -4.82
CA LEU A 117 -8.96 -3.25 -4.21
C LEU A 117 -8.32 -1.94 -4.67
N TYR A 118 -6.99 -1.89 -4.63
CA TYR A 118 -6.21 -0.72 -5.00
C TYR A 118 -4.88 -1.11 -5.64
N ASP A 119 -4.59 -0.46 -6.77
CA ASP A 119 -3.34 -0.58 -7.51
C ASP A 119 -2.92 0.80 -8.01
N SER A 120 -1.80 1.31 -7.52
CA SER A 120 -1.33 2.65 -7.87
C SER A 120 -0.77 2.78 -9.29
N LEU A 121 -0.61 1.67 -10.02
CA LEU A 121 -0.12 1.62 -11.40
C LEU A 121 -1.17 1.18 -12.43
N ASP A 122 -2.37 0.78 -11.99
CA ASP A 122 -3.45 0.20 -12.82
C ASP A 122 -2.94 -0.90 -13.78
N LEU A 123 -2.20 -1.87 -13.26
CA LEU A 123 -1.55 -2.91 -14.04
C LEU A 123 -2.54 -3.65 -14.95
N ARG A 124 -3.70 -4.07 -14.43
CA ARG A 124 -4.73 -4.77 -15.23
C ARG A 124 -5.27 -3.88 -16.36
N ALA A 125 -5.66 -2.64 -16.06
CA ALA A 125 -6.22 -1.74 -17.07
C ALA A 125 -5.19 -1.35 -18.16
N ARG A 126 -3.89 -1.42 -17.84
CA ARG A 126 -2.79 -1.18 -18.77
C ARG A 126 -2.32 -2.45 -19.49
N GLY A 127 -3.03 -3.56 -19.36
CA GLY A 127 -2.68 -4.84 -19.99
C GLY A 127 -1.34 -5.42 -19.51
N LYS A 128 -0.88 -5.07 -18.30
CA LYS A 128 0.36 -5.58 -17.74
C LYS A 128 0.16 -6.98 -17.19
N ILE A 129 1.07 -7.89 -17.56
CA ILE A 129 1.15 -9.24 -17.03
C ILE A 129 1.97 -9.19 -15.73
N PHE A 130 1.40 -9.71 -14.65
CA PHE A 130 2.08 -9.81 -13.35
C PHE A 130 1.63 -11.06 -12.59
N LYS A 131 2.43 -11.47 -11.61
CA LYS A 131 2.13 -12.59 -10.72
C LYS A 131 2.30 -12.16 -9.27
N VAL A 132 1.40 -12.58 -8.38
CA VAL A 132 1.56 -12.41 -6.93
C VAL A 132 2.69 -13.32 -6.46
N THR A 133 3.64 -12.78 -5.70
CA THR A 133 4.81 -13.51 -5.19
C THR A 133 4.74 -13.74 -3.68
N SER A 134 4.22 -12.76 -2.94
CA SER A 134 4.07 -12.83 -1.49
C SER A 134 2.89 -11.98 -1.04
N LYS A 135 2.44 -12.18 0.21
CA LYS A 135 1.41 -11.37 0.84
C LYS A 135 1.88 -10.86 2.19
N ARG A 136 1.53 -9.62 2.50
CA ARG A 136 1.60 -9.07 3.86
C ARG A 136 0.20 -9.08 4.44
N ILE A 137 0.00 -9.91 5.44
CA ILE A 137 -1.28 -10.08 6.12
C ILE A 137 -1.27 -9.26 7.39
N PHE A 138 -2.26 -8.39 7.51
CA PHE A 138 -2.47 -7.55 8.67
C PHE A 138 -3.68 -8.05 9.45
N LYS A 139 -3.45 -8.32 10.72
CA LYS A 139 -4.49 -8.69 11.68
C LYS A 139 -4.68 -7.53 12.66
N PRO A 140 -5.83 -6.83 12.62
CA PRO A 140 -6.23 -5.89 13.65
C PRO A 140 -6.22 -6.55 15.04
N LYS A 141 -5.84 -5.77 16.05
CA LYS A 141 -5.88 -6.15 17.46
C LYS A 141 -7.10 -5.60 18.15
#